data_AF-A0AAW8BRM6-F1
#
_entry.id   AF-A0AAW8BRM6-F1
#
_cell.length_a   1.000
_cell.length_b   1.000
_cell.length_c   1.000
_cell.angle_alpha   90.00
_cell.angle_beta   90.00
_cell.angle_gamma   90.00
#
_symmetry.space_group_name_H-M   'P 1'
#
loop_
_entity.id
_entity.type
_entity.pdbx_description
1 polymer ?
#
loop_
_entity_poly.entity_id
_entity_poly.type
_entity_poly.pdbx_seq_one_letter_code
_entity_poly.pdbx_strand_id
1 'polypeptide(L)' 'MTTSHGMRVDNIEREQDARQAVYMLGHPRLIGPYSWQVVDNRGRQFVAEVRRAR' A
#
# COMPACT_ATOMS: atom_id res chain seq x y z
N MET A 1 -7.05 -0.13 -1.72
CA MET A 1 -5.70 0.48 -1.70
C MET A 1 -5.26 0.75 -3.12
N THR A 2 -4.58 1.87 -3.35
CA THR A 2 -4.01 2.23 -4.66
C THR A 2 -2.52 2.46 -4.48
N THR A 3 -1.69 1.90 -5.36
CA THR A 3 -0.27 2.23 -5.43
C THR A 3 -0.06 3.40 -6.39
N SER A 4 0.99 4.19 -6.20
CA SER A 4 1.34 5.29 -7.11
C SER A 4 1.70 4.81 -8.52
N HIS A 5 1.93 3.51 -8.70
CA HIS A 5 2.07 2.85 -10.02
C HIS A 5 0.73 2.48 -10.66
N GLY A 6 -0.41 2.89 -10.08
CA GLY A 6 -1.74 2.67 -10.62
C GLY A 6 -2.36 1.30 -10.28
N MET A 7 -1.68 0.45 -9.50
CA MET A 7 -2.24 -0.83 -9.09
C MET A 7 -3.28 -0.60 -8.00
N ARG A 8 -4.50 -1.09 -8.23
CA ARG A 8 -5.57 -1.08 -7.24
C ARG A 8 -5.69 -2.46 -6.63
N VAL A 9 -5.66 -2.51 -5.30
CA VAL A 9 -6.02 -3.68 -4.50
C VAL A 9 -7.39 -3.40 -3.89
N ASP A 10 -8.41 -4.09 -4.39
CA ASP A 10 -9.79 -3.95 -3.92
C ASP A 10 -10.02 -4.71 -2.60
N ASN A 11 -11.19 -4.51 -1.98
CA ASN A 11 -11.63 -5.13 -0.72
C ASN A 11 -10.74 -4.89 0.51
N ILE A 12 -10.01 -3.76 0.56
CA ILE A 12 -9.31 -3.33 1.77
C ILE A 12 -10.22 -2.42 2.58
N GLU A 13 -11.02 -3.02 3.47
CA GLU A 13 -11.93 -2.31 4.38
C GLU A 13 -11.31 -2.02 5.74
N ARG A 14 -10.33 -2.83 6.17
CA ARG A 14 -9.66 -2.69 7.47
C ARG A 14 -8.18 -2.34 7.30
N GLU A 15 -7.65 -1.59 8.25
CA GLU A 15 -6.24 -1.19 8.28
C GLU A 15 -5.29 -2.40 8.37
N GLN A 16 -5.72 -3.47 9.04
CA GLN A 16 -4.96 -4.70 9.15
C GLN A 16 -4.79 -5.41 7.80
N ASP A 17 -5.86 -5.45 6.99
CA ASP A 17 -5.83 -6.02 5.64
C ASP A 17 -4.93 -5.18 4.72
N ALA A 18 -4.98 -3.85 4.87
CA ALA A 18 -4.09 -2.92 4.18
C ALA A 18 -2.64 -3.22 4.51
N ARG A 19 -2.32 -3.33 5.80
CA ARG A 19 -0.97 -3.58 6.29
C ARG A 19 -0.44 -4.88 5.74
N GLN A 20 -1.21 -5.97 5.81
CA GLN A 20 -0.83 -7.26 5.24
C GLN A 20 -0.61 -7.17 3.73
N ALA A 21 -1.49 -6.48 3.00
CA ALA A 21 -1.33 -6.28 1.56
C ALA A 21 -0.04 -5.52 1.21
N VAL A 22 0.34 -4.49 1.96
CA VAL A 22 1.57 -3.74 1.68
C VAL A 22 2.82 -4.60 1.88
N TYR A 23 2.83 -5.51 2.86
CA TYR A 23 3.92 -6.47 3.04
C TYR A 23 4.06 -7.46 1.89
N MET A 24 2.99 -7.75 1.14
CA MET A 24 3.06 -8.57 -0.07
C MET A 24 3.68 -7.82 -1.26
N LEU A 25 3.65 -6.49 -1.24
CA LEU A 25 4.14 -5.65 -2.32
C LEU A 25 5.65 -5.38 -2.25
N GLY A 26 6.28 -5.61 -1.10
CA GLY A 26 7.71 -5.38 -0.88
C GLY A 26 8.05 -5.08 0.57
N HIS A 27 9.05 -4.23 0.80
CA HIS A 27 9.43 -3.75 2.12
C HIS A 27 8.72 -2.42 2.42
N PRO A 28 7.69 -2.41 3.29
CA PRO A 28 6.98 -1.19 3.63
C PRO A 28 7.65 -0.39 4.74
N ARG A 29 7.60 0.94 4.62
CA ARG A 29 7.86 1.91 5.68
C ARG A 29 6.62 2.79 5.85
N LEU A 30 6.11 2.90 7.07
CA LEU A 30 4.98 3.77 7.37
C LEU A 30 5.39 5.24 7.18
N ILE A 31 4.57 6.00 6.44
CA ILE A 31 4.80 7.44 6.18
C ILE A 31 3.61 8.33 6.57
N GLY A 32 2.46 7.72 6.89
CA GLY A 32 1.28 8.43 7.38
C GLY A 32 0.14 7.46 7.70
N PRO A 33 -0.99 7.96 8.22
CA PRO A 33 -2.19 7.13 8.40
C PRO A 33 -2.62 6.52 7.06
N TYR A 34 -2.72 5.19 7.00
CA TYR A 34 -3.11 4.46 5.79
C TYR A 34 -2.20 4.66 4.57
N SER A 35 -0.96 5.16 4.76
CA SER A 35 0.00 5.41 3.69
C SER A 35 1.38 4.83 4.01
N TRP A 36 1.94 4.09 3.04
CA TRP A 36 3.23 3.43 3.15
C TRP A 36 4.11 3.72 1.94
N GLN A 37 5.39 3.97 2.19
CA GLN A 37 6.43 3.86 1.16
C GLN A 37 6.81 2.39 1.03
N VAL A 38 6.84 1.86 -0.19
CA VAL A 38 7.16 0.46 -0.49
C VAL A 38 8.34 0.41 -1.44
N VAL A 39 9.29 -0.48 -1.16
CA VAL A 39 10.35 -0.87 -2.09
C VAL A 39 10.08 -2.31 -2.53
N ASP A 40 9.86 -2.54 -3.82
CA ASP A 40 9.63 -3.90 -4.35
C ASP A 40 10.93 -4.69 -4.50
N ASN A 41 10.79 -5.96 -4.89
CA ASN A 41 11.90 -6.88 -5.14
C ASN A 41 12.81 -6.48 -6.33
N ARG A 42 12.43 -5.48 -7.12
CA ARG A 42 13.24 -4.89 -8.20
C ARG A 42 13.90 -3.59 -7.77
N GLY A 43 13.78 -3.20 -6.49
CA GLY A 43 14.30 -1.95 -5.96
C GLY A 43 13.47 -0.72 -6.35
N ARG A 44 12.26 -0.89 -6.90
CA ARG A 44 11.41 0.23 -7.30
C ARG A 44 10.64 0.76 -6.08
N GLN A 45 10.63 2.07 -5.94
CA GLN A 45 10.00 2.77 -4.83
C GLN A 45 8.65 3.36 -5.24
N PHE A 46 7.61 3.14 -4.42
CA PHE A 46 6.28 3.72 -4.62
C PHE A 46 5.49 3.90 -3.34
N VAL A 47 4.42 4.69 -3.40
CA VAL A 47 3.51 4.88 -2.29
C VAL A 47 2.31 3.97 -2.45
N ALA A 48 1.91 3.27 -1.39
CA ALA A 48 0.65 2.55 -1.29
C ALA A 48 -0.25 3.27 -0.30
N GLU A 49 -1.46 3.64 -0.71
CA GLU A 49 -2.42 4.37 0.13
C GLU A 49 -3.80 3.69 0.12
N VAL A 50 -4.45 3.63 1.28
CA VAL A 50 -5.87 3.26 1.35
C VAL A 50 -6.71 4.52 1.26
N ARG A 51 -7.36 4.69 0.11
CA ARG A 51 -8.44 5.67 -0.05
C ARG A 51 -9.76 5.02 0.34
N ARG A 52 -10.46 5.58 1.32
CA ARG A 52 -11.88 5.25 1.54
C ARG A 52 -12.66 5.73 0.33
N ALA A 53 -13.43 4.84 -0.30
CA ALA A 53 -14.47 5.27 -1.22
C ALA A 53 -15.49 6.06 -0.39
N ARG A 54 -15.76 7.28 -0.80
CA ARG A 54 -16.75 8.16 -0.16
C ARG A 54 -18.13 7.84 -0.69
#